data_AF-A0A4R4JEH6-F1
#
_entry.id   AF-A0A4R4JEH6-F1
#
_cell.length_a   1.000
_cell.length_b   1.000
_cell.length_c   1.000
_cell.angle_alpha   90.00
_cell.angle_beta   90.00
_cell.angle_gamma   90.00
#
_symmetry.space_group_name_H-M   'P 1'
#
loop_
_entity.id
_entity.type
_entity.pdbx_description
1 polymer ?
#
loop_
_entity_poly.entity_id
_entity_poly.type
_entity_poly.pdbx_seq_one_letter_code
_entity_poly.pdbx_strand_id
1 'polypeptide(L)'
;MKMSKTKEANPVATNGNFSRSVDHDAAMIAELRADPDYAEIYLQTALEDIYEEGGIPSFLTALRRVVEARGGISEISKKSGLSRQQLYKTLSESGNPTLSTLTEITRAAGVRLTSSIHA
;
A
#
# COMPACT_ATOMS: atom_id res chain seq x y z
N MET A 1 -15.39 69.98 1.95
CA MET A 1 -16.34 69.00 2.53
C MET A 1 -15.89 67.61 2.09
N LYS A 2 -15.78 66.69 3.05
CA LYS A 2 -15.33 65.30 2.86
C LYS A 2 -16.38 64.44 2.13
N MET A 3 -15.96 63.20 1.86
CA MET A 3 -16.72 61.94 1.69
C MET A 3 -16.72 61.41 0.24
N SER A 4 -16.62 60.13 -0.09
CA SER A 4 -16.10 58.89 0.52
C SER A 4 -16.34 57.78 -0.54
N LYS A 5 -15.42 56.81 -0.61
CA LYS A 5 -15.54 55.39 -1.08
C LYS A 5 -16.87 54.95 -1.74
N THR A 6 -16.85 54.13 -2.79
CA THR A 6 -16.62 52.67 -2.62
C THR A 6 -16.26 52.00 -3.94
N LYS A 7 -15.20 51.18 -3.86
CA LYS A 7 -14.70 50.25 -4.87
C LYS A 7 -15.43 48.93 -4.60
N GLU A 8 -16.39 48.56 -5.44
CA GLU A 8 -17.05 47.25 -5.35
C GLU A 8 -16.27 46.19 -6.10
N ALA A 9 -16.31 45.00 -5.52
CA ALA A 9 -15.34 43.93 -5.65
C ALA A 9 -15.50 43.14 -6.95
N ASN A 10 -14.35 42.77 -7.52
CA ASN A 10 -14.18 41.81 -8.60
C ASN A 10 -14.72 40.44 -8.15
N PRO A 11 -15.46 39.68 -8.99
CA PRO A 11 -16.01 38.40 -8.58
C PRO A 11 -14.87 37.43 -8.25
N VAL A 12 -15.05 36.75 -7.11
CA VAL A 12 -14.15 35.75 -6.55
C VAL A 12 -13.80 34.71 -7.62
N ALA A 13 -12.52 34.69 -7.99
CA ALA A 13 -11.96 33.57 -8.73
C ALA A 13 -12.10 32.31 -7.86
N THR A 14 -13.03 31.44 -8.23
CA THR A 14 -13.08 30.08 -7.69
C THR A 14 -11.92 29.30 -8.28
N ASN A 15 -10.73 29.47 -7.71
CA ASN A 15 -9.63 28.50 -7.83
C ASN A 15 -9.98 27.25 -7.02
N GLY A 16 -10.99 26.52 -7.49
CA GLY A 16 -11.27 25.17 -7.05
C GLY A 16 -10.26 24.23 -7.71
N ASN A 17 -9.07 24.11 -7.11
CA ASN A 17 -8.12 23.06 -7.49
C ASN A 17 -8.69 21.70 -7.02
N PHE A 18 -9.60 21.14 -7.80
CA PHE A 18 -10.06 19.77 -7.59
C PHE A 18 -9.00 18.81 -8.15
N SER A 19 -8.00 18.50 -7.34
CA SER A 19 -7.20 17.28 -7.52
C SER A 19 -7.37 16.41 -6.28
N ARG A 20 -8.51 15.73 -6.18
CA ARG A 20 -8.77 14.72 -5.14
C ARG A 20 -8.81 13.30 -5.70
N SER A 21 -7.99 13.04 -6.71
CA SER A 21 -7.68 11.68 -7.15
C SER A 21 -6.23 11.42 -6.76
N VAL A 22 -5.99 11.03 -5.51
CA VAL A 22 -4.71 10.42 -5.17
C VAL A 22 -4.68 9.02 -5.78
N ASP A 23 -3.52 8.63 -6.29
CA ASP A 23 -3.30 7.24 -6.69
C ASP A 23 -3.58 6.33 -5.49
N HIS A 24 -4.51 5.39 -5.66
CA HIS A 24 -5.00 4.54 -4.56
C HIS A 24 -3.86 3.74 -3.94
N ASP A 25 -2.94 3.22 -4.77
CA ASP A 25 -1.80 2.44 -4.30
C ASP A 25 -0.82 3.29 -3.50
N ALA A 26 -0.49 4.49 -3.98
CA ALA A 26 0.37 5.41 -3.25
C ALA A 26 -0.25 5.82 -1.90
N ALA A 27 -1.56 6.07 -1.86
CA ALA A 27 -2.28 6.40 -0.63
C ALA A 27 -2.25 5.23 0.37
N MET A 28 -2.57 4.02 -0.09
CA MET A 28 -2.55 2.81 0.73
C MET A 28 -1.14 2.51 1.27
N ILE A 29 -0.09 2.62 0.44
CA ILE A 29 1.30 2.43 0.87
C ILE A 29 1.70 3.45 1.95
N ALA A 30 1.24 4.70 1.85
CA ALA A 30 1.51 5.72 2.85
C ALA A 30 0.84 5.38 4.20
N GLU A 31 -0.40 4.90 4.16
CA GLU A 31 -1.15 4.46 5.35
C GLU A 31 -0.49 3.26 6.03
N LEU A 32 -0.17 2.20 5.25
CA LEU A 32 0.53 1.01 5.75
C LEU A 32 1.91 1.31 6.34
N ARG A 33 2.56 2.39 5.87
CA ARG A 33 3.84 2.85 6.43
C ARG A 33 3.64 3.58 7.76
N ALA A 34 2.57 4.35 7.88
CA ALA A 34 2.26 5.13 9.07
C ALA A 34 1.78 4.27 10.23
N ASP A 35 1.04 3.19 9.94
CA ASP A 35 0.48 2.28 10.94
C ASP A 35 0.94 0.82 10.68
N PRO A 36 2.01 0.38 11.39
CA PRO A 36 2.50 -0.98 11.31
C PRO A 36 1.50 -2.07 11.71
N ASP A 37 0.62 -1.78 12.67
CA ASP A 37 -0.35 -2.75 13.18
C ASP A 37 -1.48 -2.92 12.15
N TYR A 38 -1.91 -1.83 11.54
CA TYR A 38 -2.83 -1.87 10.41
C TYR A 38 -2.26 -2.66 9.23
N ALA A 39 -0.96 -2.57 8.95
CA ALA A 39 -0.34 -3.35 7.88
C ALA A 39 -0.40 -4.87 8.11
N GLU A 40 -0.38 -5.32 9.37
CA GLU A 40 -0.54 -6.74 9.71
C GLU A 40 -1.99 -7.19 9.49
N ILE A 41 -2.97 -6.42 9.98
CA ILE A 41 -4.41 -6.67 9.76
C ILE A 41 -4.72 -6.69 8.25
N TYR A 42 -4.23 -5.70 7.51
CA TYR A 42 -4.40 -5.59 6.06
C TYR A 42 -3.93 -6.84 5.32
N LEU A 43 -2.73 -7.35 5.66
CA LEU A 43 -2.18 -8.54 5.04
C LEU A 43 -2.93 -9.81 5.47
N GLN A 44 -3.40 -9.85 6.71
CA GLN A 44 -4.18 -10.98 7.25
C GLN A 44 -5.55 -11.09 6.58
N THR A 45 -6.28 -9.98 6.39
CA THR A 45 -7.52 -9.96 5.60
C THR A 45 -7.27 -10.44 4.18
N ALA A 46 -6.22 -9.94 3.53
CA ALA A 46 -5.87 -10.41 2.19
C ALA A 46 -5.48 -11.90 2.15
N LEU A 47 -4.97 -12.46 3.25
CA LEU A 47 -4.66 -13.89 3.38
C LEU A 47 -5.93 -14.73 3.53
N GLU A 48 -6.99 -14.22 4.17
CA GLU A 48 -8.30 -14.89 4.23
C GLU A 48 -8.96 -14.95 2.86
N ASP A 49 -8.85 -13.87 2.09
CA ASP A 49 -9.44 -13.76 0.76
C ASP A 49 -8.80 -14.71 -0.27
N ILE A 50 -7.71 -15.43 0.06
CA ILE A 50 -7.06 -16.38 -0.87
C ILE A 50 -7.99 -17.53 -1.30
N TYR A 51 -9.04 -17.80 -0.54
CA TYR A 51 -10.03 -18.83 -0.83
C TYR A 51 -11.10 -18.38 -1.85
N GLU A 52 -11.15 -17.09 -2.16
CA GLU A 52 -12.04 -16.51 -3.17
C GLU A 52 -11.41 -16.52 -4.58
N GLU A 53 -12.24 -16.34 -5.61
CA GLU A 53 -11.76 -16.21 -6.99
C GLU A 53 -10.81 -15.00 -7.12
N GLY A 54 -9.60 -15.23 -7.60
CA GLY A 54 -8.58 -14.17 -7.70
C GLY A 54 -7.93 -13.77 -6.37
N GLY A 55 -8.17 -14.53 -5.30
CA GLY A 55 -7.62 -14.27 -3.97
C GLY A 55 -6.10 -14.28 -3.91
N ILE A 56 -5.44 -15.29 -4.50
CA ILE A 56 -3.97 -15.39 -4.50
C ILE A 56 -3.30 -14.17 -5.19
N PRO A 57 -3.67 -13.77 -6.43
CA PRO A 57 -3.17 -12.53 -7.03
C PRO A 57 -3.38 -11.29 -6.14
N SER A 58 -4.56 -11.17 -5.54
CA SER A 58 -4.90 -10.04 -4.65
C SER A 58 -4.02 -10.00 -3.41
N PHE A 59 -3.76 -11.16 -2.79
CA PHE A 59 -2.83 -11.31 -1.68
C PHE A 59 -1.39 -10.92 -2.06
N LEU A 60 -0.90 -11.33 -3.24
CA LEU A 60 0.45 -10.96 -3.70
C LEU A 60 0.57 -9.44 -3.92
N THR A 61 -0.47 -8.81 -4.45
CA THR A 61 -0.54 -7.35 -4.59
C THR A 61 -0.58 -6.65 -3.23
N ALA A 62 -1.36 -7.17 -2.28
CA ALA A 62 -1.38 -6.66 -0.90
C ALA A 62 0.01 -6.76 -0.23
N LEU A 63 0.66 -7.93 -0.34
CA LEU A 63 2.01 -8.14 0.17
C LEU A 63 3.02 -7.20 -0.50
N ARG A 64 2.87 -6.91 -1.79
CA ARG A 64 3.70 -5.91 -2.48
C ARG A 64 3.54 -4.52 -1.86
N ARG A 65 2.32 -4.08 -1.57
CA ARG A 65 2.08 -2.78 -0.92
C ARG A 65 2.73 -2.71 0.46
N VAL A 66 2.66 -3.79 1.25
CA VAL A 66 3.38 -3.89 2.53
C VAL A 66 4.90 -3.81 2.32
N VAL A 67 5.45 -4.50 1.32
CA VAL A 67 6.88 -4.40 0.96
C VAL A 67 7.28 -2.95 0.63
N GLU A 68 6.48 -2.23 -0.16
CA GLU A 68 6.71 -0.82 -0.49
C GLU A 68 6.60 0.11 0.72
N ALA A 69 5.68 -0.17 1.65
CA ALA A 69 5.56 0.55 2.91
C ALA A 69 6.82 0.40 3.78
N ARG A 70 7.46 -0.78 3.75
CA ARG A 70 8.62 -1.17 4.60
C ARG A 70 10.00 -0.87 4.01
N GLY A 71 10.08 0.10 3.08
CA GLY A 71 11.34 0.53 2.45
C GLY A 71 11.53 0.03 1.02
N GLY A 72 10.54 -0.68 0.47
CA GLY A 72 10.50 -1.08 -0.93
C GLY A 72 11.35 -2.28 -1.27
N ILE A 73 11.25 -2.67 -2.56
CA ILE A 73 11.91 -3.86 -3.12
C ILE A 73 13.42 -3.86 -2.87
N SER A 74 14.05 -2.68 -2.88
CA SER A 74 15.49 -2.58 -2.61
C SER A 74 15.85 -2.94 -1.17
N GLU A 75 15.06 -2.51 -0.20
CA GLU A 75 15.32 -2.81 1.21
C GLU A 75 15.01 -4.26 1.53
N ILE A 76 13.87 -4.77 1.02
CA ILE A 76 13.49 -6.17 1.21
C ILE A 76 14.49 -7.12 0.55
N SER A 77 15.00 -6.79 -0.64
CA SER A 77 16.04 -7.60 -1.31
C SER A 77 17.29 -7.78 -0.44
N LYS A 78 17.74 -6.72 0.25
CA LYS A 78 18.89 -6.80 1.17
C LYS A 78 18.59 -7.66 2.38
N LYS A 79 17.38 -7.57 2.93
CA LYS A 79 16.97 -8.28 4.16
C LYS A 79 16.62 -9.75 3.93
N SER A 80 16.00 -10.08 2.80
CA SER A 80 15.56 -11.44 2.46
C SER A 80 16.65 -12.26 1.76
N GLY A 81 17.63 -11.60 1.13
CA GLY A 81 18.61 -12.25 0.26
C GLY A 81 18.08 -12.58 -1.14
N LEU A 82 16.82 -12.25 -1.43
CA LEU A 82 16.21 -12.44 -2.74
C LEU A 82 16.62 -11.32 -3.69
N SER A 83 16.84 -11.65 -4.97
CA SER A 83 17.10 -10.63 -5.98
C SER A 83 15.87 -9.73 -6.21
N ARG A 84 16.09 -8.47 -6.58
CA ARG A 84 14.98 -7.56 -6.95
C ARG A 84 14.12 -8.11 -8.09
N GLN A 85 14.74 -8.74 -9.09
CA GLN A 85 14.04 -9.36 -10.20
C GLN A 85 13.11 -10.49 -9.71
N GLN A 86 13.61 -11.33 -8.80
CA GLN A 86 12.78 -12.38 -8.19
C GLN A 86 11.63 -11.77 -7.40
N LEU A 87 11.87 -10.74 -6.58
CA LEU A 87 10.80 -10.06 -5.83
C LEU A 87 9.71 -9.49 -6.75
N TYR A 88 10.07 -8.80 -7.84
CA TYR A 88 9.09 -8.28 -8.79
C TYR A 88 8.26 -9.38 -9.45
N LYS A 89 8.89 -10.49 -9.84
CA LYS A 89 8.19 -11.64 -10.42
C LYS A 89 7.27 -12.31 -9.40
N THR A 90 7.79 -12.56 -8.20
CA THR A 90 7.10 -13.24 -7.11
C THR A 90 5.88 -12.46 -6.62
N LEU A 91 5.99 -11.14 -6.49
CA LEU A 91 4.93 -10.27 -5.97
C LEU A 91 4.06 -9.66 -7.10
N SER A 92 4.07 -10.26 -8.28
CA SER A 92 3.15 -9.92 -9.37
C SER A 92 1.84 -10.68 -9.22
N GLU A 93 0.79 -10.23 -9.90
CA GLU A 93 -0.51 -10.94 -9.96
C GLU A 93 -0.37 -12.38 -10.49
N SER A 94 0.60 -12.61 -11.38
CA SER A 94 0.93 -13.94 -11.93
C SER A 94 1.98 -14.70 -11.12
N GLY A 95 2.36 -14.18 -9.95
CA GLY A 95 3.39 -14.77 -9.10
C GLY A 95 2.94 -16.13 -8.54
N ASN A 96 3.92 -17.02 -8.31
CA ASN A 96 3.71 -18.29 -7.64
C ASN A 96 4.87 -18.58 -6.67
N PRO A 97 4.95 -17.85 -5.54
CA PRO A 97 6.00 -18.09 -4.56
C PRO A 97 5.84 -19.45 -3.89
N THR A 98 6.98 -20.06 -3.56
CA THR A 98 6.99 -21.14 -2.56
C THR A 98 6.71 -20.56 -1.17
N LEU A 99 6.29 -21.43 -0.24
CA LEU A 99 6.10 -21.03 1.17
C LEU A 99 7.40 -20.48 1.79
N SER A 100 8.56 -21.03 1.40
CA SER A 100 9.88 -20.50 1.82
C SER A 100 10.06 -19.06 1.37
N THR A 101 9.74 -18.78 0.10
CA THR A 101 9.87 -17.43 -0.48
C THR A 101 8.94 -16.45 0.24
N LEU A 102 7.68 -16.83 0.49
CA LEU A 102 6.75 -15.98 1.25
C LEU A 102 7.28 -15.68 2.64
N THR A 103 7.79 -16.69 3.34
CA THR A 103 8.32 -16.54 4.71
C THR A 103 9.55 -15.63 4.75
N GLU A 104 10.44 -15.71 3.75
CA GLU A 104 11.58 -14.81 3.63
C GLU A 104 11.16 -13.35 3.41
N ILE A 105 10.16 -13.13 2.55
CA ILE A 105 9.64 -11.78 2.25
C ILE A 105 8.92 -11.19 3.46
N THR A 106 7.99 -11.93 4.08
CA THR A 106 7.20 -11.43 5.22
C THR A 106 8.09 -11.17 6.44
N ARG A 107 9.05 -12.06 6.73
CA ARG A 107 10.07 -11.82 7.76
C ARG A 107 10.90 -10.57 7.48
N ALA A 108 11.34 -10.37 6.23
CA ALA A 108 12.09 -9.18 5.84
C ALA A 108 11.25 -7.88 5.94
N ALA A 109 9.95 -7.97 5.69
CA ALA A 109 8.99 -6.88 5.84
C ALA A 109 8.54 -6.64 7.29
N GLY A 110 8.90 -7.53 8.23
CA GLY A 110 8.56 -7.41 9.64
C GLY A 110 7.11 -7.77 9.98
N VAL A 111 6.46 -8.60 9.15
CA VAL A 111 5.08 -9.08 9.36
C VAL A 111 5.07 -10.61 9.43
N ARG A 112 4.06 -11.19 10.09
CA ARG A 112 3.86 -12.65 10.15
C ARG A 112 2.59 -13.04 9.41
N LEU A 113 2.61 -14.22 8.79
CA LEU A 113 1.39 -14.85 8.30
C LEU A 113 0.79 -15.63 9.46
N THR A 114 -0.34 -15.15 9.95
CA THR A 114 -1.12 -15.81 11.00
C THR A 114 -2.56 -15.93 10.53
N SER A 115 -3.19 -17.06 10.85
CA SER A 115 -4.64 -17.17 10.69
C SER A 115 -5.34 -16.33 11.75
N SER A 116 -6.34 -15.55 11.36
CA SER A 116 -7.36 -15.12 12.32
C SER A 116 -8.11 -16.37 12.75
N ILE A 117 -8.25 -16.61 14.05
CA ILE A 117 -9.04 -17.73 14.54
C ILE A 117 -10.47 -17.53 14.02
N HIS A 118 -10.89 -18.36 13.07
CA HIS A 118 -12.29 -18.48 12.70
C HIS A 118 -12.98 -19.22 13.85
N ALA A 119 -13.69 -18.48 14.69
CA ALA A 119 -14.57 -19.05 15.72
C ALA A 119 -15.91 -19.46 15.09
#